data_AF-A0A1Q3HH21-F1
#
_entry.id   AF-A0A1Q3HH21-F1
#
_cell.length_a   1.000
_cell.length_b   1.000
_cell.length_c   1.000
_cell.angle_alpha   90.00
_cell.angle_beta   90.00
_cell.angle_gamma   90.00
#
_symmetry.space_group_name_H-M   'P 1'
#
loop_
_entity.id
_entity.type
_entity.pdbx_description
1 polymer ?
#
loop_
_entity_poly.entity_id
_entity_poly.type
_entity_poly.pdbx_seq_one_letter_code
_entity_poly.pdbx_strand_id
1 'polypeptide(L)'
;MLESMLEVPDILVRQAAVFGLGELGGAAVAKRLEQQLALEEARGDYDGESVADAITRTLGRIEEAGTRATLVRRLERLIARKADLSDVNAVAHALWRKRHPELLPAVRKAMEQLAPSFLNSLHGLLLLLEKSPEELRSWVREPSTPVEHKTEVLTVLEEEVPDSLVSTLPSFISAAHALVESALSQDKEAAYYCERLFVMLLLHREQLLPALSEEIRSELRTIARSLVPAASPNCSFRAAILLEYIGQPEDAAVIEANRPEDSVGAEAFDAIARALRGRQGQP
;
A
#
# COMPACT_ATOMS: atom_id res chain seq x y z
N MET A 1 23.23 -0.23 22.96
CA MET A 1 22.69 1.15 22.96
C MET A 1 21.27 1.19 22.41
N LEU A 2 21.00 0.60 21.23
CA LEU A 2 19.63 0.55 20.68
C LEU A 2 18.67 -0.28 21.56
N GLU A 3 19.11 -1.43 22.09
CA GLU A 3 18.25 -2.26 22.95
C GLU A 3 17.83 -1.56 24.25
N SER A 4 18.70 -0.73 24.84
CA SER A 4 18.37 0.04 26.04
C SER A 4 17.38 1.18 25.74
N MET A 5 17.32 1.66 24.50
CA MET A 5 16.36 2.68 24.09
C MET A 5 14.92 2.13 24.04
N LEU A 6 14.74 0.81 23.88
CA LEU A 6 13.41 0.17 23.92
C LEU A 6 12.73 0.27 25.29
N GLU A 7 13.48 0.53 26.36
CA GLU A 7 12.95 0.63 27.72
C GLU A 7 12.66 2.09 28.12
N VAL A 8 13.03 3.06 27.27
CA VAL A 8 12.84 4.50 27.56
C VAL A 8 11.35 4.84 27.50
N PRO A 9 10.82 5.71 28.39
CA PRO A 9 9.41 6.11 28.38
C PRO A 9 8.95 6.83 27.11
N ASP A 10 9.87 7.52 26.44
CA ASP A 10 9.59 8.26 25.21
C ASP A 10 9.31 7.33 24.02
N ILE A 11 8.12 7.51 23.42
CA ILE A 11 7.63 6.75 22.27
C ILE A 11 8.52 6.90 21.03
N LEU A 12 9.00 8.11 20.72
CA LEU A 12 9.82 8.39 19.55
C LEU A 12 11.19 7.74 19.68
N VAL A 13 11.72 7.71 20.90
CA VAL A 13 12.98 7.01 21.21
C VAL A 13 12.83 5.50 20.99
N ARG A 14 11.71 4.90 21.43
CA ARG A 14 11.44 3.48 21.19
C ARG A 14 11.25 3.19 19.69
N GLN A 15 10.51 4.02 18.96
CA GLN A 15 10.32 3.86 17.51
C GLN A 15 11.65 3.98 16.75
N ALA A 16 12.49 4.95 17.10
CA ALA A 16 13.82 5.11 16.51
C ALA A 16 14.72 3.89 16.82
N ALA A 17 14.62 3.32 18.01
CA ALA A 17 15.34 2.11 18.38
C ALA A 17 14.88 0.89 17.56
N VAL A 18 13.57 0.73 17.38
CA VAL A 18 12.99 -0.33 16.54
C VAL A 18 13.43 -0.20 15.09
N PHE A 19 13.45 1.04 14.56
CA PHE A 19 13.98 1.32 13.22
C PHE A 19 15.46 0.93 13.12
N GLY A 20 16.31 1.44 14.01
CA GLY A 20 17.74 1.15 14.00
C GLY A 20 18.06 -0.34 14.16
N LEU A 21 17.29 -1.06 14.98
CA LEU A 21 17.38 -2.52 15.09
C LEU A 21 16.98 -3.19 13.77
N GLY A 22 15.91 -2.73 13.14
CA GLY A 22 15.48 -3.21 11.83
C GLY A 22 16.56 -3.17 10.76
N GLU A 23 17.31 -2.06 10.71
CA GLU A 23 18.44 -1.88 9.77
C GLU A 23 19.61 -2.84 10.05
N LEU A 24 19.81 -3.26 11.30
CA LEU A 24 20.83 -4.25 11.66
C LEU A 24 20.42 -5.67 11.25
N GLY A 25 19.12 -5.98 11.34
CA GLY A 25 18.58 -7.30 11.01
C GLY A 25 19.15 -8.45 11.87
N GLY A 26 18.90 -9.68 11.40
CA GLY A 26 19.44 -10.90 12.01
C GLY A 26 18.59 -11.51 13.14
N ALA A 27 18.85 -12.79 13.42
CA ALA A 27 18.05 -13.62 14.34
C ALA A 27 17.98 -13.08 15.76
N ALA A 28 19.08 -12.52 16.28
CA ALA A 28 19.14 -11.94 17.62
C ALA A 28 18.22 -10.72 17.73
N VAL A 29 18.24 -9.84 16.72
CA VAL A 29 17.37 -8.67 16.66
C VAL A 29 15.91 -9.08 16.52
N ALA A 30 15.60 -10.01 15.60
CA ALA A 30 14.25 -10.54 15.45
C ALA A 30 13.71 -11.02 16.80
N LYS A 31 14.45 -11.90 17.49
CA LYS A 31 14.06 -12.41 18.81
C LYS A 31 13.88 -11.31 19.86
N ARG A 32 14.72 -10.28 19.88
CA ARG A 32 14.59 -9.16 20.81
C ARG A 32 13.33 -8.33 20.52
N LEU A 33 13.04 -8.06 19.25
CA LEU A 33 11.83 -7.36 18.82
C LEU A 33 10.56 -8.18 19.12
N GLU A 34 10.60 -9.50 18.98
CA GLU A 34 9.51 -10.40 19.39
C GLU A 34 9.19 -10.29 20.87
N GLN A 35 10.23 -10.24 21.72
CA GLN A 35 10.07 -10.04 23.16
C GLN A 35 9.50 -8.65 23.46
N GLN A 36 10.01 -7.61 22.78
CA GLN A 36 9.54 -6.24 22.97
C GLN A 36 8.08 -6.06 22.55
N LEU A 37 7.67 -6.73 21.47
CA LEU A 37 6.30 -6.68 20.97
C LEU A 37 5.29 -7.07 22.05
N ALA A 38 5.57 -8.13 22.80
CA ALA A 38 4.71 -8.57 23.90
C ALA A 38 4.64 -7.56 25.04
N LEU A 39 5.73 -6.82 25.29
CA LEU A 39 5.77 -5.76 26.31
C LEU A 39 4.94 -4.54 25.87
N GLU A 40 5.13 -4.06 24.64
CA GLU A 40 4.38 -2.90 24.13
C GLU A 40 2.89 -3.22 23.99
N GLU A 41 2.53 -4.43 23.53
CA GLU A 41 1.14 -4.90 23.52
C GLU A 41 0.52 -5.01 24.92
N ALA A 42 1.31 -5.15 25.98
CA ALA A 42 0.82 -5.21 27.35
C ALA A 42 0.65 -3.81 27.98
N ARG A 43 1.23 -2.76 27.41
CA ARG A 43 1.09 -1.38 27.91
C ARG A 43 -0.34 -0.87 27.75
N GLY A 44 -1.04 -1.28 26.68
CA GLY A 44 -2.47 -1.01 26.49
C GLY A 44 -2.82 0.48 26.40
N ASP A 45 -1.83 1.33 26.11
CA ASP A 45 -1.99 2.73 25.79
C ASP A 45 -1.63 2.99 24.32
N TYR A 46 -2.04 4.16 23.83
CA TYR A 46 -1.80 4.58 22.44
C TYR A 46 -0.30 4.60 22.08
N ASP A 47 0.55 4.92 23.05
CA ASP A 47 2.01 4.93 22.85
C ASP A 47 2.55 3.51 22.58
N GLY A 48 2.07 2.52 23.32
CA GLY A 48 2.40 1.11 23.10
C GLY A 48 1.91 0.57 21.76
N GLU A 49 0.71 0.96 21.32
CA GLU A 49 0.15 0.57 20.01
C GLU A 49 1.03 1.05 18.86
N SER A 50 1.46 2.32 18.89
CA SER A 50 2.29 2.89 17.83
C SER A 50 3.67 2.22 17.73
N VAL A 51 4.28 1.84 18.87
CA VAL A 51 5.56 1.12 18.89
C VAL A 51 5.36 -0.33 18.44
N ALA A 52 4.28 -0.98 18.85
CA ALA A 52 3.95 -2.34 18.44
C ALA A 52 3.75 -2.44 16.91
N ASP A 53 3.15 -1.42 16.30
CA ASP A 53 3.05 -1.31 14.83
C ASP A 53 4.41 -1.11 14.16
N ALA A 54 5.27 -0.27 14.73
CA ALA A 54 6.64 -0.11 14.24
C ALA A 54 7.40 -1.45 14.29
N ILE A 55 7.28 -2.19 15.40
CA ILE A 55 7.88 -3.52 15.56
C ILE A 55 7.33 -4.50 14.53
N THR A 56 6.01 -4.50 14.32
CA THR A 56 5.33 -5.39 13.35
C THR A 56 5.84 -5.16 11.94
N ARG A 57 5.94 -3.90 11.51
CA ARG A 57 6.51 -3.52 10.21
C ARG A 57 7.96 -3.95 10.09
N THR A 58 8.77 -3.75 11.12
CA THR A 58 10.18 -4.16 11.14
C THR A 58 10.35 -5.68 11.03
N LEU A 59 9.55 -6.46 11.77
CA LEU A 59 9.57 -7.92 11.69
C LEU A 59 9.18 -8.44 10.29
N GLY A 60 8.28 -7.75 9.59
CA GLY A 60 7.96 -8.04 8.19
C GLY A 60 9.14 -7.90 7.23
N ARG A 61 10.11 -7.01 7.55
CA ARG A 61 11.28 -6.74 6.69
C ARG A 61 12.46 -7.66 6.99
N ILE A 62 12.69 -8.04 8.25
CA ILE A 62 13.84 -8.87 8.65
C ILE A 62 13.73 -10.27 8.05
N GLU A 63 14.72 -10.73 7.26
CA GLU A 63 14.69 -12.00 6.49
C GLU A 63 14.67 -13.31 7.32
N GLU A 64 14.66 -13.22 8.64
CA GLU A 64 14.70 -14.36 9.55
C GLU A 64 13.44 -15.23 9.51
N ALA A 65 13.62 -16.55 9.38
CA ALA A 65 12.54 -17.52 9.20
C ALA A 65 11.51 -17.53 10.36
N GLY A 66 11.94 -17.19 11.58
CA GLY A 66 11.08 -17.18 12.77
C GLY A 66 10.05 -16.04 12.81
N THR A 67 10.29 -14.95 12.07
CA THR A 67 9.45 -13.74 12.11
C THR A 67 8.03 -13.99 11.61
N ARG A 68 7.86 -14.88 10.61
CA ARG A 68 6.55 -15.28 10.09
C ARG A 68 5.66 -15.88 11.18
N ALA A 69 6.20 -16.80 11.97
CA ALA A 69 5.48 -17.42 13.07
C ALA A 69 5.10 -16.40 14.15
N THR A 70 5.94 -15.39 14.40
CA THR A 70 5.61 -14.30 15.30
C THR A 70 4.46 -13.44 14.79
N LEU A 71 4.47 -13.07 13.51
CA LEU A 71 3.39 -12.29 12.91
C LEU A 71 2.05 -13.05 12.94
N VAL A 72 2.07 -14.36 12.70
CA VAL A 72 0.89 -15.23 12.88
C VAL A 72 0.41 -15.21 14.33
N ARG A 73 1.31 -15.39 15.31
CA ARG A 73 0.94 -15.29 16.73
C ARG A 73 0.38 -13.91 17.10
N ARG A 74 0.88 -12.82 16.49
CA ARG A 74 0.32 -11.48 16.69
C ARG A 74 -1.10 -11.42 16.14
N LEU A 75 -1.34 -11.89 14.91
CA LEU A 75 -2.69 -11.98 14.34
C LEU A 75 -3.65 -12.73 15.28
N GLU A 76 -3.23 -13.88 15.81
CA GLU A 76 -4.02 -14.66 16.78
C GLU A 76 -4.35 -13.90 18.07
N ARG A 77 -3.41 -13.10 18.60
CA ARG A 77 -3.65 -12.25 19.77
C ARG A 77 -4.59 -11.09 19.47
N LEU A 78 -4.50 -10.49 18.28
CA LEU A 78 -5.41 -9.40 17.86
C LEU A 78 -6.86 -9.90 17.75
N ILE A 79 -7.06 -11.11 17.23
CA ILE A 79 -8.37 -11.77 17.21
C ILE A 79 -8.92 -11.93 18.63
N ALA A 80 -8.09 -12.42 19.56
CA ALA A 80 -8.51 -12.64 20.96
C ALA A 80 -8.84 -11.35 21.71
N ARG A 81 -8.21 -10.22 21.35
CA ARG A 81 -8.33 -8.94 22.05
C ARG A 81 -9.38 -7.98 21.47
N LYS A 82 -10.06 -8.35 20.38
CA LYS A 82 -10.94 -7.45 19.60
C LYS A 82 -10.20 -6.18 19.17
N ALA A 83 -9.10 -6.39 18.44
CA ALA A 83 -8.19 -5.34 17.99
C ALA A 83 -8.82 -4.29 17.07
N ASP A 84 -8.08 -3.19 16.90
CA ASP A 84 -8.40 -2.11 15.98
C ASP A 84 -7.98 -2.43 14.53
N LEU A 85 -8.58 -1.70 13.59
CA LEU A 85 -8.40 -1.90 12.15
C LEU A 85 -6.95 -1.66 11.70
N SER A 86 -6.28 -0.67 12.30
CA SER A 86 -4.89 -0.33 12.01
C SER A 86 -3.94 -1.49 12.32
N ASP A 87 -4.13 -2.17 13.45
CA ASP A 87 -3.29 -3.29 13.87
C ASP A 87 -3.40 -4.46 12.88
N VAL A 88 -4.63 -4.78 12.47
CA VAL A 88 -4.89 -5.88 11.53
C VAL A 88 -4.28 -5.58 10.17
N ASN A 89 -4.38 -4.33 9.69
CA ASN A 89 -3.75 -3.89 8.44
C ASN A 89 -2.22 -3.99 8.52
N ALA A 90 -1.61 -3.49 9.60
CA ALA A 90 -0.16 -3.57 9.79
C ALA A 90 0.36 -5.01 9.78
N VAL A 91 -0.38 -5.93 10.42
CA VAL A 91 -0.04 -7.37 10.40
C VAL A 91 -0.23 -7.98 9.02
N ALA A 92 -1.30 -7.63 8.29
CA ALA A 92 -1.53 -8.13 6.94
C ALA A 92 -0.40 -7.74 5.97
N HIS A 93 0.06 -6.48 6.02
CA HIS A 93 1.21 -6.02 5.23
C HIS A 93 2.51 -6.73 5.62
N ALA A 94 2.78 -6.87 6.93
CA ALA A 94 3.97 -7.59 7.39
C ALA A 94 3.94 -9.07 6.96
N LEU A 95 2.77 -9.71 7.01
CA LEU A 95 2.58 -11.09 6.53
C LEU A 95 2.74 -11.20 5.01
N TRP A 96 2.36 -10.18 4.25
CA TRP A 96 2.59 -10.14 2.80
C TRP A 96 4.08 -10.13 2.43
N ARG A 97 4.91 -9.38 3.17
CA ARG A 97 6.38 -9.48 3.02
C ARG A 97 6.92 -10.87 3.38
N LYS A 98 6.22 -11.60 4.25
CA LYS A 98 6.51 -12.98 4.65
C LYS A 98 5.65 -14.02 3.92
N ARG A 99 5.10 -13.66 2.76
CA ARG A 99 4.19 -14.49 1.96
C ARG A 99 4.69 -15.92 1.81
N HIS A 100 3.84 -16.86 2.19
CA HIS A 100 4.09 -18.28 2.07
C HIS A 100 2.75 -19.04 2.13
N PRO A 101 2.59 -20.17 1.41
CA PRO A 101 1.34 -20.93 1.44
C PRO A 101 0.90 -21.38 2.84
N GLU A 102 1.84 -21.57 3.77
CA GLU A 102 1.56 -21.90 5.18
C GLU A 102 0.79 -20.82 5.94
N LEU A 103 0.68 -19.59 5.40
CA LEU A 103 -0.12 -18.52 6.00
C LEU A 103 -1.63 -18.74 5.81
N LEU A 104 -2.04 -19.49 4.78
CA LEU A 104 -3.45 -19.65 4.40
C LEU A 104 -4.35 -20.10 5.57
N PRO A 105 -4.00 -21.14 6.35
CA PRO A 105 -4.86 -21.58 7.45
C PRO A 105 -5.05 -20.51 8.52
N ALA A 106 -3.99 -19.75 8.85
CA ALA A 106 -4.04 -18.69 9.86
C ALA A 106 -4.88 -17.50 9.38
N VAL A 107 -4.71 -17.08 8.12
CA VAL A 107 -5.47 -15.97 7.54
C VAL A 107 -6.96 -16.32 7.43
N ARG A 108 -7.30 -17.52 6.95
CA ARG A 108 -8.71 -17.96 6.86
C ARG A 108 -9.38 -18.01 8.23
N LYS A 109 -8.70 -18.59 9.24
CA LYS A 109 -9.19 -18.60 10.62
C LYS A 109 -9.40 -17.19 11.17
N ALA A 110 -8.51 -16.25 10.85
CA ALA A 110 -8.68 -14.85 11.24
C ALA A 110 -9.92 -14.22 10.61
N MET A 111 -10.15 -14.46 9.33
CA MET A 111 -11.32 -13.95 8.61
C MET A 111 -12.64 -14.50 9.15
N GLU A 112 -12.66 -15.74 9.64
CA GLU A 112 -13.85 -16.34 10.27
C GLU A 112 -14.18 -15.73 11.64
N GLN A 113 -13.20 -15.15 12.33
CA GLN A 113 -13.32 -14.73 13.73
C GLN A 113 -13.40 -13.21 13.91
N LEU A 114 -12.95 -12.43 12.92
CA LEU A 114 -12.98 -10.97 12.94
C LEU A 114 -14.29 -10.44 12.32
N ALA A 115 -14.72 -9.26 12.78
CA ALA A 115 -15.89 -8.61 12.20
C ALA A 115 -15.58 -8.10 10.78
N PRO A 116 -16.58 -8.03 9.87
CA PRO A 116 -16.37 -7.66 8.46
C PRO A 116 -15.58 -6.38 8.23
N SER A 117 -15.75 -5.37 9.10
CA SER A 117 -15.03 -4.09 9.02
C SER A 117 -13.51 -4.19 9.14
N PHE A 118 -12.98 -5.31 9.67
CA PHE A 118 -11.55 -5.57 9.87
C PHE A 118 -10.94 -6.45 8.79
N LEU A 119 -11.75 -6.90 7.81
CA LEU A 119 -11.34 -7.94 6.87
C LEU A 119 -10.62 -7.41 5.63
N ASN A 120 -10.70 -6.12 5.33
CA ASN A 120 -10.26 -5.57 4.04
C ASN A 120 -8.84 -6.00 3.65
N SER A 121 -7.83 -5.71 4.47
CA SER A 121 -6.44 -6.10 4.15
C SER A 121 -6.17 -7.60 4.29
N LEU A 122 -6.92 -8.31 5.13
CA LEU A 122 -6.81 -9.77 5.26
C LEU A 122 -7.41 -10.50 4.06
N HIS A 123 -8.51 -9.98 3.50
CA HIS A 123 -9.13 -10.51 2.30
C HIS A 123 -8.23 -10.27 1.08
N GLY A 124 -7.67 -9.06 0.94
CA GLY A 124 -6.65 -8.78 -0.06
C GLY A 124 -5.45 -9.72 0.05
N LEU A 125 -4.95 -9.95 1.27
CA LEU A 125 -3.85 -10.89 1.53
C LEU A 125 -4.24 -12.33 1.17
N LEU A 126 -5.43 -12.78 1.55
CA LEU A 126 -5.92 -14.12 1.24
C LEU A 126 -5.96 -14.34 -0.29
N LEU A 127 -6.56 -13.41 -1.03
CA LEU A 127 -6.65 -13.47 -2.49
C LEU A 127 -5.26 -13.56 -3.15
N LEU A 128 -4.30 -12.77 -2.66
CA LEU A 128 -2.92 -12.78 -3.16
C LEU A 128 -2.15 -14.07 -2.82
N LEU A 129 -2.48 -14.72 -1.70
CA LEU A 129 -1.88 -16.01 -1.33
C LEU A 129 -2.51 -17.19 -2.07
N GLU A 130 -3.79 -17.10 -2.43
CA GLU A 130 -4.53 -18.19 -3.08
C GLU A 130 -4.38 -18.19 -4.60
N LYS A 131 -4.35 -17.01 -5.23
CA LYS A 131 -4.38 -16.91 -6.69
C LYS A 131 -2.97 -16.89 -7.27
N SER A 132 -2.78 -17.69 -8.31
CA SER A 132 -1.65 -17.50 -9.23
C SER A 132 -1.74 -16.16 -9.96
N PRO A 133 -0.62 -15.64 -10.51
CA PRO A 133 -0.64 -14.41 -11.31
C PRO A 133 -1.64 -14.46 -12.49
N GLU A 134 -1.81 -15.62 -13.13
CA GLU A 134 -2.77 -15.86 -14.22
C GLU A 134 -4.22 -15.74 -13.75
N GLU A 135 -4.55 -16.37 -12.62
CA GLU A 135 -5.87 -16.32 -12.02
C GLU A 135 -6.19 -14.92 -11.52
N LEU A 136 -5.22 -14.22 -10.93
CA LEU A 136 -5.37 -12.85 -10.48
C LEU A 136 -5.64 -11.91 -11.67
N ARG A 137 -4.92 -12.07 -12.79
CA ARG A 137 -5.16 -11.29 -14.02
C ARG A 137 -6.58 -11.42 -14.54
N SER A 138 -7.10 -12.64 -14.50
CA SER A 138 -8.45 -12.96 -14.99
C SER A 138 -9.50 -12.42 -14.03
N TRP A 139 -9.28 -12.60 -12.72
CA TRP A 139 -10.15 -12.13 -11.65
C TRP A 139 -10.30 -10.59 -11.61
N VAL A 140 -9.21 -9.84 -11.79
CA VAL A 140 -9.28 -8.36 -11.79
C VAL A 140 -10.13 -7.83 -12.95
N ARG A 141 -10.10 -8.51 -14.11
CA ARG A 141 -10.85 -8.14 -15.31
C ARG A 141 -12.33 -8.52 -15.25
N GLU A 142 -12.71 -9.39 -14.32
CA GLU A 142 -14.08 -9.87 -14.17
C GLU A 142 -14.99 -8.70 -13.74
N PRO A 143 -16.02 -8.35 -14.54
CA PRO A 143 -16.94 -7.26 -14.20
C PRO A 143 -17.83 -7.57 -13.00
N SER A 144 -18.11 -8.85 -12.75
CA SER A 144 -18.92 -9.29 -11.61
C SER A 144 -18.19 -9.19 -10.26
N THR A 145 -16.86 -8.98 -10.26
CA THR A 145 -16.09 -8.81 -9.04
C THR A 145 -16.26 -7.38 -8.50
N PRO A 146 -16.69 -7.22 -7.23
CA PRO A 146 -16.82 -5.90 -6.59
C PRO A 146 -15.52 -5.10 -6.61
N VAL A 147 -15.62 -3.78 -6.79
CA VAL A 147 -14.47 -2.87 -6.89
C VAL A 147 -13.69 -2.81 -5.57
N GLU A 148 -14.40 -2.94 -4.46
CA GLU A 148 -13.88 -2.96 -3.09
C GLU A 148 -12.89 -4.12 -2.91
N HIS A 149 -13.25 -5.32 -3.38
CA HIS A 149 -12.34 -6.47 -3.33
C HIS A 149 -11.06 -6.22 -4.15
N LYS A 150 -11.19 -5.58 -5.33
CA LYS A 150 -10.02 -5.23 -6.14
C LYS A 150 -9.15 -4.19 -5.43
N THR A 151 -9.77 -3.27 -4.69
CA THR A 151 -9.11 -2.22 -3.91
C THR A 151 -8.37 -2.77 -2.69
N GLU A 152 -8.92 -3.81 -2.05
CA GLU A 152 -8.29 -4.53 -0.94
C GLU A 152 -6.97 -5.19 -1.37
N VAL A 153 -6.96 -5.80 -2.55
CA VAL A 153 -5.73 -6.36 -3.13
C VAL A 153 -4.70 -5.27 -3.39
N LEU A 154 -5.10 -4.14 -4.01
CA LEU A 154 -4.20 -3.01 -4.23
C LEU A 154 -3.61 -2.48 -2.92
N THR A 155 -4.42 -2.42 -1.87
CA THR A 155 -3.98 -1.97 -0.55
C THR A 155 -2.85 -2.84 -0.01
N VAL A 156 -2.94 -4.16 -0.11
CA VAL A 156 -1.85 -5.05 0.32
C VAL A 156 -0.61 -4.89 -0.56
N LEU A 157 -0.79 -4.71 -1.87
CA LEU A 157 0.30 -4.50 -2.84
C LEU A 157 1.05 -3.17 -2.66
N GLU A 158 0.50 -2.20 -1.93
CA GLU A 158 1.26 -1.01 -1.54
C GLU A 158 2.49 -1.33 -0.69
N GLU A 159 2.46 -2.40 0.09
CA GLU A 159 3.60 -2.80 0.91
C GLU A 159 4.76 -3.31 0.05
N GLU A 160 4.47 -4.13 -0.95
CA GLU A 160 5.46 -4.73 -1.86
C GLU A 160 4.75 -5.31 -3.10
N VAL A 161 5.31 -5.09 -4.30
CA VAL A 161 4.90 -5.80 -5.51
C VAL A 161 6.03 -6.73 -5.97
N PRO A 162 5.90 -8.06 -5.75
CA PRO A 162 6.88 -9.03 -6.20
C PRO A 162 6.97 -9.06 -7.73
N ASP A 163 8.15 -9.36 -8.28
CA ASP A 163 8.36 -9.43 -9.74
C ASP A 163 7.39 -10.38 -10.45
N SER A 164 7.00 -11.48 -9.79
CA SER A 164 6.00 -12.42 -10.31
C SER A 164 4.62 -11.78 -10.56
N LEU A 165 4.29 -10.71 -9.84
CA LEU A 165 3.02 -10.02 -9.94
C LEU A 165 3.05 -8.79 -10.85
N VAL A 166 4.22 -8.34 -11.30
CA VAL A 166 4.35 -7.18 -12.22
C VAL A 166 3.55 -7.41 -13.50
N SER A 167 3.53 -8.65 -14.00
CA SER A 167 2.74 -9.05 -15.19
C SER A 167 1.21 -8.87 -15.03
N THR A 168 0.74 -8.68 -13.80
CA THR A 168 -0.69 -8.50 -13.49
C THR A 168 -1.15 -7.04 -13.56
N LEU A 169 -0.20 -6.08 -13.49
CA LEU A 169 -0.49 -4.64 -13.48
C LEU A 169 -1.35 -4.16 -14.66
N PRO A 170 -1.16 -4.62 -15.91
CA PRO A 170 -2.02 -4.23 -17.01
C PRO A 170 -3.51 -4.53 -16.75
N SER A 171 -3.83 -5.60 -16.02
CA SER A 171 -5.23 -5.90 -15.66
C SER A 171 -5.81 -4.89 -14.67
N PHE A 172 -5.03 -4.44 -13.68
CA PHE A 172 -5.46 -3.40 -12.73
C PHE A 172 -5.63 -2.04 -13.40
N ILE A 173 -4.72 -1.68 -14.31
CA ILE A 173 -4.80 -0.44 -15.10
C ILE A 173 -6.05 -0.46 -16.00
N SER A 174 -6.30 -1.59 -16.68
CA SER A 174 -7.50 -1.74 -17.51
C SER A 174 -8.80 -1.70 -16.70
N ALA A 175 -8.81 -2.28 -15.49
CA ALA A 175 -9.94 -2.16 -14.59
C ALA A 175 -10.16 -0.70 -14.13
N ALA A 176 -9.10 0.06 -13.85
CA ALA A 176 -9.20 1.48 -13.54
C ALA A 176 -9.75 2.27 -14.73
N HIS A 177 -9.30 1.96 -15.96
CA HIS A 177 -9.80 2.59 -17.17
C HIS A 177 -11.32 2.47 -17.30
N ALA A 178 -11.85 1.27 -17.07
CA ALA A 178 -13.30 1.02 -17.09
C ALA A 178 -14.08 1.77 -16.00
N LEU A 179 -13.41 2.22 -14.92
CA LEU A 179 -14.00 2.90 -13.77
C LEU A 179 -13.85 4.43 -13.81
N VAL A 180 -13.13 5.00 -14.78
CA VAL A 180 -12.84 6.46 -14.84
C VAL A 180 -14.11 7.29 -14.85
N GLU A 181 -15.09 6.96 -15.69
CA GLU A 181 -16.35 7.71 -15.77
C GLU A 181 -17.13 7.66 -14.45
N SER A 182 -17.19 6.47 -13.82
CA SER A 182 -17.81 6.33 -12.50
C SER A 182 -17.09 7.19 -11.45
N ALA A 183 -15.75 7.16 -11.42
CA ALA A 183 -14.93 7.96 -10.51
C ALA A 183 -15.16 9.48 -10.69
N LEU A 184 -15.34 9.93 -11.93
CA LEU A 184 -15.68 11.33 -12.24
C LEU A 184 -17.11 11.70 -11.82
N SER A 185 -18.05 10.75 -11.89
CA SER A 185 -19.43 10.92 -11.45
C SER A 185 -19.64 10.89 -9.93
N GLN A 186 -18.54 10.99 -9.16
CA GLN A 186 -18.51 10.98 -7.68
C GLN A 186 -18.85 9.61 -7.05
N ASP A 187 -18.70 8.52 -7.81
CA ASP A 187 -18.64 7.19 -7.22
C ASP A 187 -17.37 7.06 -6.36
N LYS A 188 -17.57 6.97 -5.04
CA LYS A 188 -16.49 6.94 -4.05
C LYS A 188 -15.63 5.69 -4.18
N GLU A 189 -16.20 4.54 -4.54
CA GLU A 189 -15.47 3.28 -4.63
C GLU A 189 -14.60 3.24 -5.88
N ALA A 190 -15.13 3.70 -7.01
CA ALA A 190 -14.37 3.84 -8.25
C ALA A 190 -13.21 4.85 -8.09
N ALA A 191 -13.48 6.00 -7.47
CA ALA A 191 -12.44 7.00 -7.20
C ALA A 191 -11.38 6.49 -6.22
N TYR A 192 -11.79 5.75 -5.19
CA TYR A 192 -10.89 5.16 -4.21
C TYR A 192 -10.03 4.05 -4.84
N TYR A 193 -10.58 3.20 -5.70
CA TYR A 193 -9.80 2.21 -6.45
C TYR A 193 -8.68 2.87 -7.28
N CYS A 194 -9.01 3.93 -8.02
CA CYS A 194 -8.02 4.66 -8.82
C CYS A 194 -6.95 5.33 -7.94
N GLU A 195 -7.36 5.92 -6.81
CA GLU A 195 -6.43 6.49 -5.83
C GLU A 195 -5.44 5.43 -5.31
N ARG A 196 -5.92 4.25 -4.88
CA ARG A 196 -5.06 3.17 -4.39
C ARG A 196 -4.15 2.61 -5.47
N LEU A 197 -4.62 2.51 -6.72
CA LEU A 197 -3.77 2.13 -7.85
C LEU A 197 -2.62 3.13 -8.04
N PHE A 198 -2.92 4.43 -8.00
CA PHE A 198 -1.89 5.47 -8.13
C PHE A 198 -0.91 5.47 -6.96
N VAL A 199 -1.39 5.30 -5.73
CA VAL A 199 -0.52 5.19 -4.55
C VAL A 199 0.46 4.02 -4.70
N MET A 200 -0.03 2.83 -5.04
CA MET A 200 0.80 1.64 -5.26
C MET A 200 1.84 1.89 -6.37
N LEU A 201 1.43 2.45 -7.51
CA LEU A 201 2.34 2.76 -8.62
C LEU A 201 3.40 3.81 -8.25
N LEU A 202 3.05 4.82 -7.45
CA LEU A 202 3.96 5.88 -7.04
C LEU A 202 4.94 5.43 -5.95
N LEU A 203 4.51 4.54 -5.04
CA LEU A 203 5.36 3.91 -4.03
C LEU A 203 6.45 3.06 -4.67
N HIS A 204 6.10 2.30 -5.71
CA HIS A 204 7.01 1.37 -6.40
C HIS A 204 7.43 1.87 -7.79
N ARG A 205 7.41 3.19 -8.01
CA ARG A 205 7.55 3.80 -9.35
C ARG A 205 8.80 3.41 -10.11
N GLU A 206 9.92 3.20 -9.41
CA GLU A 206 11.22 2.87 -10.00
C GLU A 206 11.24 1.46 -10.57
N GLN A 207 10.48 0.54 -9.99
CA GLN A 207 10.32 -0.83 -10.47
C GLN A 207 9.17 -0.92 -11.49
N LEU A 208 8.02 -0.34 -11.17
CA LEU A 208 6.78 -0.61 -11.90
C LEU A 208 6.65 0.20 -13.19
N LEU A 209 6.92 1.50 -13.18
CA LEU A 209 6.69 2.34 -14.36
C LEU A 209 7.59 1.97 -15.55
N PRO A 210 8.87 1.59 -15.37
CA PRO A 210 9.71 1.09 -16.46
C PRO A 210 9.30 -0.29 -16.98
N ALA A 211 8.61 -1.10 -16.17
CA ALA A 211 8.18 -2.45 -16.56
C ALA A 211 6.89 -2.46 -17.42
N LEU A 212 6.18 -1.34 -17.51
CA LEU A 212 4.98 -1.20 -18.34
C LEU A 212 5.34 -0.99 -19.81
N SER A 213 4.61 -1.64 -20.71
CA SER A 213 4.71 -1.34 -22.15
C SER A 213 4.19 0.06 -22.46
N GLU A 214 4.59 0.62 -23.60
CA GLU A 214 4.14 1.95 -24.05
C GLU A 214 2.61 2.05 -24.15
N GLU A 215 1.94 0.99 -24.59
CA GLU A 215 0.47 0.96 -24.69
C GLU A 215 -0.18 1.11 -23.31
N ILE A 216 0.32 0.38 -22.32
CA ILE A 216 -0.21 0.42 -20.95
C ILE A 216 0.16 1.74 -20.26
N ARG A 217 1.35 2.29 -20.54
CA ARG A 217 1.73 3.63 -20.07
C ARG A 217 0.82 4.71 -20.64
N SER A 218 0.46 4.61 -21.92
CA SER A 218 -0.48 5.54 -22.57
C SER A 218 -1.89 5.42 -22.00
N GLU A 219 -2.36 4.20 -21.71
CA GLU A 219 -3.64 3.96 -21.04
C GLU A 219 -3.63 4.59 -19.63
N LEU A 220 -2.60 4.33 -18.84
CA LEU A 220 -2.43 4.90 -17.50
C LEU A 220 -2.36 6.43 -17.52
N ARG A 221 -1.65 7.01 -18.50
CA ARG A 221 -1.61 8.47 -18.73
C ARG A 221 -3.00 9.03 -19.01
N THR A 222 -3.79 8.33 -19.82
CA THR A 222 -5.17 8.74 -20.15
C THR A 222 -6.04 8.76 -18.89
N ILE A 223 -5.98 7.71 -18.08
CA ILE A 223 -6.68 7.62 -16.79
C ILE A 223 -6.27 8.79 -15.88
N ALA A 224 -4.97 8.99 -15.69
CA ALA A 224 -4.45 10.06 -14.84
C ALA A 224 -4.91 11.44 -15.32
N ARG A 225 -4.76 11.74 -16.62
CA ARG A 225 -5.21 13.00 -17.23
C ARG A 225 -6.70 13.23 -17.02
N SER A 226 -7.53 12.21 -17.14
CA SER A 226 -8.97 12.30 -16.90
C SER A 226 -9.31 12.54 -15.44
N LEU A 227 -8.50 12.07 -14.49
CA LEU A 227 -8.76 12.19 -13.05
C LEU A 227 -8.13 13.40 -12.37
N VAL A 228 -7.28 14.18 -13.06
CA VAL A 228 -6.79 15.47 -12.52
C VAL A 228 -7.94 16.42 -12.16
N PRO A 229 -9.01 16.58 -12.96
CA PRO A 229 -10.17 17.41 -12.61
C PRO A 229 -11.12 16.75 -11.60
N ALA A 230 -10.83 15.53 -11.10
CA ALA A 230 -11.75 14.81 -10.24
C ALA A 230 -12.03 15.57 -8.94
N ALA A 231 -13.27 15.46 -8.45
CA ALA A 231 -13.70 16.13 -7.23
C ALA A 231 -12.99 15.61 -5.96
N SER A 232 -12.42 14.40 -5.99
CA SER A 232 -11.62 13.86 -4.89
C SER A 232 -10.22 14.49 -4.89
N PRO A 233 -9.86 15.30 -3.88
CA PRO A 233 -8.57 16.00 -3.86
C PRO A 233 -7.38 15.06 -3.84
N ASN A 234 -7.48 13.93 -3.12
CA ASN A 234 -6.41 12.94 -3.07
C ASN A 234 -6.21 12.27 -4.45
N CYS A 235 -7.30 11.88 -5.10
CA CYS A 235 -7.22 11.25 -6.41
C CYS A 235 -6.66 12.21 -7.46
N SER A 236 -7.14 13.46 -7.48
CA SER A 236 -6.63 14.53 -8.34
C SER A 236 -5.12 14.77 -8.13
N PHE A 237 -4.70 14.92 -6.87
CA PHE A 237 -3.30 15.15 -6.54
C PHE A 237 -2.39 13.97 -6.93
N ARG A 238 -2.82 12.73 -6.69
CA ARG A 238 -2.07 11.53 -7.09
C ARG A 238 -2.01 11.38 -8.61
N ALA A 239 -3.09 11.70 -9.32
CA ALA A 239 -3.14 11.71 -10.77
C ALA A 239 -2.15 12.74 -11.36
N ALA A 240 -2.09 13.94 -10.77
CA ALA A 240 -1.14 14.97 -11.15
C ALA A 240 0.32 14.52 -10.95
N ILE A 241 0.65 13.95 -9.78
CA ILE A 241 1.99 13.40 -9.53
C ILE A 241 2.31 12.29 -10.53
N LEU A 242 1.36 11.40 -10.83
CA LEU A 242 1.60 10.31 -11.76
C LEU A 242 1.93 10.83 -13.16
N LEU A 243 1.24 11.87 -13.63
CA LEU A 243 1.56 12.55 -14.89
C LEU A 243 2.96 13.15 -14.90
N GLU A 244 3.52 13.56 -13.76
CA GLU A 244 4.93 13.96 -13.70
C GLU A 244 5.85 12.83 -14.22
N TYR A 245 5.51 11.55 -14.05
CA TYR A 245 6.36 10.43 -14.49
C TYR A 245 6.01 9.92 -15.88
N ILE A 246 4.71 9.82 -16.22
CA ILE A 246 4.25 9.17 -17.46
C ILE A 246 3.63 10.15 -18.48
N GLY A 247 3.47 11.41 -18.09
CA GLY A 247 2.85 12.44 -18.92
C GLY A 247 3.80 13.04 -19.96
N GLN A 248 3.18 13.76 -20.89
CA GLN A 248 3.81 14.47 -22.00
C GLN A 248 3.66 16.00 -21.83
N PRO A 249 4.40 16.82 -22.60
CA PRO A 249 4.33 18.27 -22.48
C PRO A 249 2.93 18.87 -22.57
N GLU A 250 2.04 18.31 -23.38
CA GLU A 250 0.65 18.76 -23.53
C GLU A 250 -0.25 18.49 -22.31
N ASP A 251 0.21 17.69 -21.34
CA ASP A 251 -0.51 17.46 -20.08
C ASP A 251 -0.35 18.61 -19.10
N ALA A 252 0.68 19.46 -19.28
CA ALA A 252 0.89 20.63 -18.44
C ALA A 252 -0.34 21.56 -18.41
N ALA A 253 -1.04 21.68 -19.54
CA ALA A 253 -2.25 22.50 -19.63
C ALA A 253 -3.40 21.97 -18.73
N VAL A 254 -3.50 20.65 -18.56
CA VAL A 254 -4.52 20.06 -17.67
C VAL A 254 -4.17 20.30 -16.21
N ILE A 255 -2.89 20.18 -15.85
CA ILE A 255 -2.42 20.48 -14.48
C ILE A 255 -2.73 21.94 -14.13
N GLU A 256 -2.36 22.89 -15.00
CA GLU A 256 -2.56 24.31 -14.75
C GLU A 256 -4.03 24.71 -14.66
N ALA A 257 -4.89 24.13 -15.50
CA ALA A 257 -6.32 24.40 -15.48
C ALA A 257 -7.01 23.91 -14.20
N ASN A 258 -6.41 22.95 -13.48
CA ASN A 258 -6.95 22.33 -12.27
C ASN A 258 -6.06 22.59 -11.05
N ARG A 259 -5.27 23.66 -11.09
CA ARG A 259 -4.39 24.07 -9.99
C ARG A 259 -5.22 24.34 -8.72
N PRO A 260 -4.89 23.70 -7.58
CA PRO A 260 -5.56 23.97 -6.30
C PRO A 260 -5.38 25.42 -5.84
N GLU A 261 -6.34 25.90 -5.03
CA GLU A 261 -6.28 27.24 -4.43
C GLU A 261 -5.35 27.31 -3.21
N ASP A 262 -5.13 26.18 -2.52
CA ASP A 262 -4.23 26.12 -1.37
C ASP A 262 -2.77 26.23 -1.80
N SER A 263 -1.94 26.90 -1.00
CA SER A 263 -0.56 27.23 -1.39
C SER A 263 0.33 26.01 -1.61
N VAL A 264 0.14 24.94 -0.85
CA VAL A 264 0.99 23.74 -0.93
C VAL A 264 0.66 22.92 -2.18
N GLY A 265 -0.62 22.66 -2.42
CA GLY A 265 -1.10 21.97 -3.62
C GLY A 265 -0.79 22.75 -4.90
N ALA A 266 -0.97 24.07 -4.86
CA ALA A 266 -0.57 25.00 -5.91
C ALA A 266 0.90 24.85 -6.31
N GLU A 267 1.83 24.92 -5.33
CA GLU A 267 3.27 24.81 -5.59
C GLU A 267 3.64 23.45 -6.21
N ALA A 268 3.00 22.37 -5.75
CA ALA A 268 3.20 21.04 -6.31
C ALA A 268 2.72 20.96 -7.77
N PHE A 269 1.52 21.48 -8.07
CA PHE A 269 0.99 21.51 -9.44
C PHE A 269 1.87 22.39 -10.36
N ASP A 270 2.33 23.53 -9.87
CA ASP A 270 3.24 24.42 -10.62
C ASP A 270 4.61 23.76 -10.88
N ALA A 271 5.10 22.92 -9.95
CA ALA A 271 6.32 22.12 -10.15
C ALA A 271 6.12 21.04 -11.22
N ILE A 272 5.00 20.30 -11.16
CA ILE A 272 4.65 19.25 -12.13
C ILE A 272 4.50 19.84 -13.54
N ALA A 273 3.76 20.95 -13.68
CA ALA A 273 3.56 21.61 -14.97
C ALA A 273 4.89 22.08 -15.59
N ARG A 274 5.82 22.58 -14.77
CA ARG A 274 7.18 22.94 -15.21
C ARG A 274 7.98 21.71 -15.64
N ALA A 275 7.92 20.62 -14.89
CA ALA A 275 8.61 19.37 -15.23
C ALA A 275 8.12 18.81 -16.58
N LEU A 276 6.80 18.84 -16.82
CA LEU A 276 6.20 18.41 -18.09
C LEU A 276 6.63 19.27 -19.27
N ARG A 277 6.66 20.60 -19.12
CA ARG A 277 7.17 21.51 -20.17
C ARG A 277 8.65 21.33 -20.43
N GLY A 278 9.45 21.07 -19.40
CA GLY A 278 10.89 20.83 -19.51
C GLY A 278 11.25 19.62 -20.38
N ARG A 279 10.28 18.73 -20.66
CA ARG A 279 10.43 17.59 -21.58
C ARG A 279 10.30 17.97 -23.06
N GLN A 280 9.89 19.20 -23.38
CA GLN A 280 9.94 19.71 -24.75
C GLN A 280 11.41 19.76 -25.22
N GLY A 281 11.89 18.69 -25.85
CA GLY A 281 13.24 18.58 -26.39
C GLY A 281 14.02 17.31 -26.00
N GLN A 282 13.44 16.39 -25.21
CA GLN A 282 14.01 15.05 -25.02
C GLN A 282 13.26 14.05 -25.91
N PRO A 283 13.98 13.23 -26.70
CA PRO A 283 13.39 12.25 -27.61
C PRO A 283 12.64 11.13 -26.88
#